data_AF-A0A1I6XWM8-F1
#
_entry.id   AF-A0A1I6XWM8-F1
#
_cell.length_a   1.000
_cell.length_b   1.000
_cell.length_c   1.000
_cell.angle_alpha   90.00
_cell.angle_beta   90.00
_cell.angle_gamma   90.00
#
_symmetry.space_group_name_H-M   'P 1'
#
loop_
_entity.id
_entity.type
_entity.pdbx_description
1 polymer ?
#
loop_
_entity_poly.entity_id
_entity_poly.type
_entity_poly.pdbx_seq_one_letter_code
_entity_poly.pdbx_strand_id
1 'polypeptide(L)'
;MSFKQKIDKPLVGGLIALILPVLGFLFFKELNYANKPWDQLWRFMKASANNRNELVIFPLIPNLVLFYFSNYQWRWDKFTQGLVFVTVLLALGVVVSLVV
;
A
#
# COMPACT_ATOMS: atom_id res chain seq x y z
N MET A 1 -25.39 8.81 -14.68
CA MET A 1 -23.92 8.78 -14.44
C MET A 1 -23.43 7.35 -14.63
N SER A 2 -22.49 7.12 -15.54
CA SER A 2 -21.87 5.80 -15.73
C SER A 2 -21.06 5.42 -14.49
N PHE A 3 -21.01 4.13 -14.13
CA PHE A 3 -20.24 3.61 -12.99
C PHE A 3 -18.77 4.08 -13.03
N LYS A 4 -18.19 4.13 -14.24
CA LYS A 4 -16.85 4.66 -14.50
C LYS A 4 -16.68 6.09 -13.97
N GLN A 5 -17.64 6.98 -14.21
CA GLN A 5 -17.58 8.39 -13.80
C GLN A 5 -17.73 8.58 -12.28
N LYS A 6 -18.33 7.61 -11.58
CA LYS A 6 -18.47 7.66 -10.12
C LYS A 6 -17.15 7.31 -9.42
N ILE A 7 -16.42 6.33 -9.95
CA ILE A 7 -15.17 5.82 -9.39
C ILE A 7 -13.96 6.63 -9.84
N ASP A 8 -13.97 7.17 -11.06
CA ASP A 8 -12.86 7.93 -11.64
C ASP A 8 -12.72 9.34 -11.02
N LYS A 9 -12.37 9.36 -9.74
CA LYS A 9 -12.14 10.55 -8.93
C LYS A 9 -10.83 10.38 -8.17
N PRO A 10 -10.01 11.45 -8.04
CA PRO A 10 -8.72 11.34 -7.35
C PRO A 10 -8.86 10.93 -5.89
N LEU A 11 -9.88 11.43 -5.19
CA LEU A 11 -10.15 11.05 -3.80
C LEU A 11 -10.42 9.56 -3.63
N VAL A 12 -11.14 8.93 -4.57
CA VAL A 12 -11.44 7.50 -4.50
C VAL A 12 -10.16 6.68 -4.70
N GLY A 13 -9.33 7.07 -5.67
CA GLY A 13 -8.01 6.46 -5.87
C GLY A 13 -7.11 6.61 -4.65
N GLY A 14 -7.06 7.80 -4.05
CA GLY A 14 -6.27 8.06 -2.86
C GLY A 14 -6.73 7.26 -1.64
N LEU A 15 -8.04 7.18 -1.39
CA LEU A 15 -8.60 6.38 -0.30
C LEU A 15 -8.29 4.89 -0.49
N ILE A 16 -8.44 4.36 -1.70
CA ILE A 16 -8.11 2.96 -1.99
C ILE A 16 -6.60 2.71 -1.82
N ALA A 17 -5.74 3.65 -2.25
CA ALA A 17 -4.30 3.56 -2.03
C ALA A 17 -3.88 3.57 -0.55
N LEU A 18 -4.70 4.10 0.37
CA LEU A 18 -4.45 4.00 1.81
C LEU A 18 -4.95 2.67 2.37
N ILE A 19 -6.12 2.21 1.94
CA ILE A 19 -6.76 1.01 2.49
C ILE A 19 -6.03 -0.26 2.05
N LEU A 20 -5.64 -0.34 0.77
CA LEU A 20 -5.03 -1.55 0.21
C LEU A 20 -3.74 -1.96 0.90
N PRO A 21 -2.81 -1.05 1.25
CA PRO A 21 -1.64 -1.42 2.01
C PRO A 21 -1.93 -1.88 3.43
N VAL A 22 -2.95 -1.32 4.10
CA VAL A 22 -3.34 -1.84 5.42
C VAL A 22 -3.81 -3.29 5.31
N LEU A 23 -4.61 -3.61 4.30
CA LEU A 23 -5.05 -4.99 4.05
C LEU A 23 -3.89 -5.90 3.64
N GLY A 24 -3.00 -5.42 2.75
CA GLY A 24 -1.80 -6.14 2.33
C GLY A 24 -0.87 -6.45 3.49
N PHE A 25 -0.71 -5.53 4.43
CA PHE A 25 0.06 -5.71 5.66
C PHE A 25 -0.55 -6.78 6.55
N LEU A 26 -1.86 -6.71 6.82
CA LEU A 26 -2.54 -7.70 7.65
C LEU A 26 -2.44 -9.10 7.04
N PHE A 27 -2.63 -9.22 5.72
CA PHE A 27 -2.51 -10.47 5.00
C PHE A 27 -1.07 -11.02 5.06
N PHE A 28 -0.08 -10.18 4.80
CA PHE A 28 1.33 -10.58 4.84
C PHE A 28 1.79 -10.97 6.25
N LYS A 29 1.35 -10.25 7.28
CA LYS A 29 1.59 -10.59 8.69
C LYS A 29 0.99 -11.95 9.02
N GLU A 30 -0.21 -12.23 8.55
CA GLU A 30 -0.87 -13.50 8.86
C GLU A 30 -0.20 -14.68 8.14
N LEU A 31 0.27 -14.49 6.91
CA LEU A 31 1.00 -15.53 6.19
C LEU A 31 2.37 -15.86 6.80
N ASN A 32 3.15 -14.84 7.17
CA ASN A 32 4.56 -15.03 7.54
C ASN A 32 4.80 -15.03 9.06
N TYR A 33 3.87 -14.45 9.84
CA TYR A 33 4.05 -14.18 11.26
C TYR A 33 2.77 -14.41 12.08
N ALA A 34 1.90 -15.37 11.68
CA ALA A 34 0.62 -15.68 12.33
C ALA A 34 0.71 -15.70 13.87
N ASN A 35 1.72 -16.41 14.39
CA ASN A 35 1.91 -16.67 15.82
C ASN A 35 2.67 -15.57 16.58
N LYS A 36 3.15 -14.51 15.91
CA LYS A 36 3.87 -13.42 16.59
C LYS A 36 2.86 -12.39 17.11
N PRO A 37 2.85 -12.12 18.43
CA PRO A 37 2.06 -11.02 18.97
C PRO A 37 2.60 -9.67 18.52
N TRP A 38 1.76 -8.63 18.58
CA TRP A 38 2.04 -7.30 18.05
C TRP A 38 3.30 -6.65 18.63
N ASP A 39 3.59 -6.87 19.91
CA ASP A 39 4.78 -6.36 20.58
C ASP A 39 6.07 -7.01 20.02
N GLN A 40 6.03 -8.31 19.74
CA GLN A 40 7.15 -9.04 19.15
C GLN A 40 7.36 -8.64 17.70
N LEU A 41 6.30 -8.42 16.93
CA LEU A 41 6.40 -7.92 15.55
C LEU A 41 7.03 -6.52 15.52
N TRP A 42 6.64 -5.65 16.45
CA TRP A 42 7.23 -4.32 16.58
C TRP A 42 8.73 -4.38 16.93
N ARG A 43 9.12 -5.24 17.88
CA ARG A 43 10.54 -5.48 18.20
C ARG A 43 11.30 -6.04 17.00
N PHE A 44 10.69 -6.96 16.25
CA PHE A 44 11.27 -7.55 15.04
C PHE A 44 11.54 -6.50 13.94
N MET A 45 10.60 -5.60 13.69
CA MET A 45 10.77 -4.47 12.75
C MET A 45 11.81 -3.44 13.23
N LYS A 46 11.98 -3.28 14.56
CA LYS A 46 13.02 -2.42 15.12
C LYS A 46 14.40 -3.03 15.06
N ALA A 47 14.51 -4.35 15.14
CA ALA A 47 15.78 -5.07 15.20
C ALA A 47 16.63 -4.95 13.93
N SER A 48 16.00 -4.75 12.75
CA SER A 48 16.72 -4.60 11.49
C SER A 48 15.91 -3.81 10.46
N ALA A 49 16.60 -2.95 9.70
CA ALA A 49 16.02 -2.27 8.55
C ALA A 49 15.50 -3.25 7.48
N ASN A 50 16.14 -4.41 7.29
CA ASN A 50 15.65 -5.43 6.35
C ASN A 50 14.29 -5.99 6.78
N ASN A 51 14.13 -6.31 8.07
CA ASN A 51 12.85 -6.81 8.61
C ASN A 51 11.74 -5.77 8.46
N ARG A 52 12.07 -4.49 8.66
CA ARG A 52 11.15 -3.38 8.47
C ARG A 52 10.77 -3.24 7.00
N ASN A 53 11.73 -3.31 6.09
CA ASN A 53 11.49 -3.22 4.65
C ASN A 53 10.53 -4.31 4.18
N GLU A 54 10.78 -5.56 4.58
CA GLU A 54 9.90 -6.69 4.26
C GLU A 54 8.46 -6.47 4.76
N LEU A 55 8.29 -6.00 5.99
CA LEU A 55 6.95 -5.80 6.53
C LEU A 55 6.23 -4.56 5.97
N VAL A 56 6.96 -3.54 5.51
CA VAL A 56 6.38 -2.24 5.18
C VAL A 56 6.31 -1.97 3.66
N ILE A 57 7.14 -2.63 2.85
CA ILE A 57 7.17 -2.44 1.39
C ILE A 57 6.24 -3.39 0.63
N PHE A 58 6.16 -4.67 1.04
CA PHE A 58 5.27 -5.66 0.42
C PHE A 58 3.79 -5.24 0.44
N PRO A 59 3.28 -4.57 1.49
CA PRO A 59 1.94 -4.01 1.48
C PRO A 59 1.65 -2.99 0.38
N LEU A 60 2.66 -2.41 -0.28
CA LEU A 60 2.44 -1.49 -1.40
C LEU A 60 2.18 -2.21 -2.74
N ILE A 61 2.45 -3.52 -2.83
CA ILE A 61 2.26 -4.31 -4.07
C ILE A 61 0.83 -4.23 -4.60
N PRO A 62 -0.24 -4.37 -3.78
CA PRO A 62 -1.61 -4.21 -4.26
C PRO A 62 -1.88 -2.86 -4.95
N ASN A 63 -1.24 -1.77 -4.52
CA ASN A 63 -1.37 -0.48 -5.20
C ASN A 63 -0.73 -0.50 -6.58
N LEU A 64 0.41 -1.18 -6.76
CA LEU A 64 1.05 -1.34 -8.06
C LEU A 64 0.21 -2.18 -9.02
N VAL A 65 -0.39 -3.27 -8.51
CA VAL A 65 -1.32 -4.10 -9.27
C VAL A 65 -2.55 -3.28 -9.69
N LEU A 66 -3.13 -2.53 -8.76
CA LEU A 66 -4.29 -1.70 -9.07
C LEU A 66 -3.95 -0.56 -10.03
N PHE A 67 -2.76 0.03 -9.91
CA PHE A 67 -2.24 1.01 -10.86
C PHE A 67 -2.23 0.44 -12.28
N TYR A 68 -1.74 -0.79 -12.46
CA TYR A 68 -1.72 -1.42 -13.77
C TYR A 68 -3.14 -1.50 -14.38
N PHE A 69 -4.12 -2.00 -13.64
CA PHE A 69 -5.49 -2.11 -14.13
C PHE A 69 -6.15 -0.76 -14.34
N SER A 70 -6.02 0.17 -13.38
CA SER A 70 -6.68 1.48 -13.47
C SER A 70 -6.11 2.33 -14.61
N ASN A 71 -4.79 2.25 -14.85
CA ASN A 71 -4.11 3.04 -15.86
C ASN A 71 -4.25 2.42 -17.27
N TYR A 72 -3.92 1.13 -17.43
CA TYR A 72 -3.83 0.50 -18.75
C TYR A 72 -5.14 -0.16 -19.20
N GLN A 73 -5.79 -0.92 -18.31
CA GLN A 73 -6.98 -1.70 -18.65
C GLN A 73 -8.24 -0.82 -18.69
N TRP A 74 -8.49 -0.05 -17.64
CA TRP A 74 -9.77 0.65 -17.45
C TRP A 74 -9.75 2.13 -17.85
N ARG A 75 -8.54 2.72 -17.96
CA ARG A 75 -8.32 4.14 -18.29
C ARG A 75 -9.10 5.05 -17.35
N TRP A 76 -8.83 4.93 -16.05
CA TRP A 76 -9.37 5.77 -14.98
C TRP A 76 -8.28 6.77 -14.58
N ASP A 77 -8.10 7.82 -15.39
CA ASP A 77 -6.95 8.71 -15.28
C ASP A 77 -6.93 9.47 -13.94
N LYS A 78 -8.10 9.95 -13.48
CA LYS A 78 -8.22 10.70 -12.23
C LYS A 78 -8.06 9.81 -11.02
N PHE A 79 -8.65 8.62 -11.05
CA PHE A 79 -8.44 7.61 -10.01
C PHE A 79 -6.95 7.26 -9.89
N THR A 80 -6.31 6.98 -11.02
CA THR A 80 -4.90 6.59 -11.09
C THR A 80 -4.00 7.70 -10.54
N GLN A 81 -4.28 8.96 -10.86
CA GLN A 81 -3.55 10.10 -10.31
C GLN A 81 -3.58 10.12 -8.78
N GLY A 82 -4.77 9.96 -8.18
CA GLY A 82 -4.91 9.92 -6.72
C GLY A 82 -4.23 8.69 -6.09
N LEU A 83 -4.37 7.53 -6.72
CA LEU A 83 -3.73 6.29 -6.30
C LEU A 83 -2.20 6.42 -6.27
N VAL A 84 -1.61 6.95 -7.35
CA VAL A 84 -0.15 7.14 -7.48
C VAL A 84 0.34 8.18 -6.48
N PHE A 85 -0.34 9.33 -6.36
CA PHE A 85 0.06 10.39 -5.44
C PHE A 85 0.20 9.86 -4.00
N VAL A 86 -0.82 9.16 -3.50
CA VAL A 86 -0.77 8.56 -2.16
C VAL A 86 0.29 7.46 -2.07
N THR A 87 0.39 6.59 -3.08
CA THR A 87 1.36 5.51 -3.07
C THR A 87 2.80 6.02 -3.00
N VAL A 88 3.12 7.12 -3.70
CA VAL A 88 4.42 7.77 -3.62
C VAL A 88 4.68 8.34 -2.23
N LEU A 89 3.69 9.01 -1.61
CA LEU A 89 3.84 9.52 -0.24
C LEU A 89 4.08 8.39 0.77
N LEU A 90 3.37 7.26 0.64
CA LEU A 90 3.59 6.10 1.48
C LEU A 90 5.00 5.51 1.26
N ALA A 91 5.40 5.33 0.00
CA ALA A 91 6.72 4.82 -0.36
C ALA A 91 7.84 5.71 0.19
N LEU A 92 7.69 7.03 0.13
CA LEU A 92 8.62 7.97 0.76
C LEU A 92 8.71 7.75 2.27
N GLY A 93 7.57 7.57 2.95
CA GLY A 93 7.54 7.22 4.36
C GLY A 93 8.29 5.91 4.67
N VAL A 94 8.13 4.89 3.83
CA VAL A 94 8.88 3.62 3.94
C VAL A 94 10.38 3.88 3.82
N VAL A 95 10.82 4.57 2.77
CA VAL A 95 12.24 4.85 2.54
C VAL A 95 12.86 5.61 3.71
N VAL A 96 12.17 6.65 4.22
CA VAL A 96 12.63 7.39 5.41
C VAL A 96 12.76 6.46 6.61
N SER A 97 11.81 5.54 6.81
CA SER A 97 11.86 4.57 7.90
C SER A 97 13.01 3.55 7.78
N LEU A 98 13.67 3.41 6.62
CA LEU A 98 14.81 2.50 6.48
C LEU A 98 16.15 3.14 6.87
N VAL A 99 16.20 4.48 6.89
CA VAL A 99 17.41 5.25 7.18
C VAL A 99 17.47 5.68 8.65
N VAL A 100 16.32 5.74 9.33
CA VAL A 100 16.16 6.15 10.74
C VAL A 100 15.94 4.95 11.65
#